data_AF-A0A952KEU6-F1
#
_entry.id   AF-A0A952KEU6-F1
#
_cell.length_a   1.000
_cell.length_b   1.000
_cell.length_c   1.000
_cell.angle_alpha   90.00
_cell.angle_beta   90.00
_cell.angle_gamma   90.00
#
_symmetry.space_group_name_H-M   'P 1'
#
loop_
_entity.id
_entity.type
_entity.pdbx_description
1 polymer ?
#
loop_
_entity_poly.entity_id
_entity_poly.type
_entity_poly.pdbx_seq_one_letter_code
_entity_poly.pdbx_strand_id
1 'polypeptide(L)'
;MKIDSSLFSLSHMACLSGRKALAAAVLGASALTGCYVVPIQPGHPPVSSSTVYVTPAMPASTTFAARLYPANDAARVYGMVGAVVTNDMNGRGTFTTNINGESFNGEATRIAGSPVREGVANGSGSRGSYISCRYQMNSSTMGTGECKLSNGAQFTMHVGG
;
A
#
# COMPACT_ATOMS: atom_id res chain seq x y z
N MET A 1 -35.36 -28.55 31.26
CA MET A 1 -34.90 -29.86 30.76
C MET A 1 -36.11 -30.60 30.22
N LYS A 2 -36.36 -30.51 28.91
CA LYS A 2 -37.27 -31.41 28.19
C LYS A 2 -36.90 -31.31 26.71
N ILE A 3 -36.39 -32.42 26.21
CA ILE A 3 -35.87 -32.61 24.86
C ILE A 3 -37.05 -33.16 24.07
N ASP A 4 -37.35 -32.54 22.93
CA ASP A 4 -38.36 -33.01 21.99
C ASP A 4 -37.79 -33.02 20.58
N SER A 5 -38.48 -33.74 19.69
CA SER A 5 -38.26 -33.96 18.25
C SER A 5 -37.15 -34.97 17.86
N SER A 6 -37.48 -36.23 17.54
CA SER A 6 -38.11 -36.77 16.30
C SER A 6 -37.09 -36.94 15.15
N LEU A 7 -36.67 -38.19 14.88
CA LEU A 7 -37.18 -39.10 13.82
C LEU A 7 -36.50 -38.88 12.45
N PHE A 8 -35.71 -39.87 12.00
CA PHE A 8 -35.57 -40.37 10.61
C PHE A 8 -34.48 -41.47 10.65
N SER A 9 -34.80 -42.75 10.88
CA SER A 9 -35.42 -43.73 9.96
C SER A 9 -34.47 -44.24 8.86
N LEU A 10 -33.99 -45.48 9.09
CA LEU A 10 -33.82 -46.60 8.15
C LEU A 10 -32.95 -46.40 6.90
N SER A 11 -31.91 -47.21 6.68
CA SER A 11 -31.92 -48.37 5.76
C SER A 11 -30.50 -48.54 5.18
N HIS A 12 -29.88 -49.67 4.84
CA HIS A 12 -30.22 -51.09 4.82
C HIS A 12 -28.87 -51.83 4.65
N MET A 13 -28.64 -52.89 5.43
CA MET A 13 -27.63 -53.92 5.14
C MET A 13 -28.16 -54.88 4.06
N ALA A 14 -27.29 -55.34 3.16
CA ALA A 14 -27.36 -56.62 2.41
C ALA A 14 -26.23 -56.62 1.35
N CYS A 15 -25.62 -57.72 0.90
CA CYS A 15 -25.58 -59.11 1.33
C CYS A 15 -24.37 -59.80 0.66
N LEU A 16 -23.93 -60.86 1.32
CA LEU A 16 -22.94 -61.90 1.05
C LEU A 16 -22.75 -62.43 -0.40
N SER A 17 -21.52 -62.90 -0.62
CA SER A 17 -21.12 -64.17 -1.30
C SER A 17 -21.40 -64.26 -2.81
N GLY A 18 -20.57 -64.86 -3.66
CA GLY A 18 -19.49 -65.83 -3.52
C GLY A 18 -19.62 -66.73 -4.74
N ARG A 19 -18.60 -66.88 -5.59
CA ARG A 19 -18.64 -67.85 -6.70
C ARG A 19 -17.28 -68.46 -6.97
N LYS A 20 -17.30 -69.80 -7.02
CA LYS A 20 -16.18 -70.72 -7.21
C LYS A 20 -15.70 -70.72 -8.66
N ALA A 21 -14.37 -70.81 -8.78
CA ALA A 21 -13.58 -71.73 -9.60
C ALA A 21 -13.95 -72.06 -11.08
N LEU A 22 -12.86 -72.12 -11.86
CA LEU A 22 -12.51 -73.06 -12.94
C LEU A 22 -12.90 -72.75 -14.39
N ALA A 23 -11.89 -73.01 -15.25
CA ALA A 23 -11.92 -73.21 -16.72
C ALA A 23 -12.09 -71.92 -17.54
N ALA A 24 -11.45 -71.69 -18.69
CA ALA A 24 -10.56 -72.45 -19.57
C ALA A 24 -9.80 -71.36 -20.36
N ALA A 25 -8.46 -71.39 -20.44
CA ALA A 25 -7.71 -72.05 -21.51
C ALA A 25 -8.15 -71.61 -22.92
N VAL A 26 -7.23 -70.88 -23.55
CA VAL A 26 -7.05 -70.73 -25.01
C VAL A 26 -8.15 -69.97 -25.72
N LEU A 27 -7.89 -68.71 -26.06
CA LEU A 27 -8.25 -68.05 -27.32
C LEU A 27 -7.75 -66.60 -27.26
N GLY A 28 -6.79 -66.25 -28.09
CA GLY A 28 -6.33 -64.85 -28.21
C GLY A 28 -4.88 -64.70 -28.63
N ALA A 29 -4.51 -65.34 -29.74
CA ALA A 29 -3.24 -65.13 -30.44
C ALA A 29 -3.19 -63.75 -31.13
N SER A 30 -3.40 -62.69 -30.35
CA SER A 30 -3.32 -61.29 -30.77
C SER A 30 -2.98 -60.42 -29.57
N ALA A 31 -1.95 -60.80 -28.80
CA ALA A 31 -1.30 -59.88 -27.87
C ALA A 31 -0.50 -58.89 -28.72
N LEU A 32 -1.19 -57.80 -29.06
CA LEU A 32 -0.72 -56.51 -29.51
C LEU A 32 0.79 -56.34 -29.43
N THR A 33 1.34 -55.83 -30.53
CA THR A 33 2.48 -54.91 -30.57
C THR A 33 2.32 -53.82 -29.50
N GLY A 34 2.64 -54.15 -28.25
CA GLY A 34 2.70 -53.21 -27.16
C GLY A 34 4.03 -52.49 -27.28
N CYS A 35 4.01 -51.26 -27.79
CA CYS A 35 5.10 -50.33 -27.56
C CYS A 35 5.28 -50.22 -26.04
N TYR A 36 6.28 -50.91 -25.51
CA TYR A 36 6.68 -50.74 -24.12
C TYR A 36 7.28 -49.34 -24.00
N VAL A 37 6.49 -48.40 -23.48
CA VAL A 37 6.97 -47.07 -23.11
C VAL A 37 7.62 -47.21 -21.75
N VAL A 38 8.96 -47.29 -21.72
CA VAL A 38 9.71 -47.01 -20.50
C VAL A 38 9.50 -45.53 -20.20
N PRO A 39 8.98 -45.15 -19.02
CA PRO A 39 9.10 -43.77 -18.59
C PRO A 39 10.58 -43.53 -18.32
N ILE A 40 11.27 -42.95 -19.31
CA ILE A 40 12.51 -42.22 -19.06
C ILE A 40 12.07 -41.04 -18.21
N GLN A 41 12.34 -41.09 -16.91
CA GLN A 41 12.31 -39.91 -16.07
C GLN A 41 13.40 -38.99 -16.63
N PRO A 42 13.09 -37.89 -17.34
CA PRO A 42 14.12 -36.90 -17.61
C PRO A 42 14.56 -36.46 -16.22
N GLY A 43 15.85 -36.64 -15.91
CA GLY A 43 16.41 -36.28 -14.62
C GLY A 43 16.00 -34.86 -14.29
N HIS A 44 14.96 -34.73 -13.48
CA HIS A 44 14.54 -33.44 -12.98
C HIS A 44 15.61 -33.12 -11.96
N PRO A 45 16.46 -32.09 -12.17
CA PRO A 45 17.13 -31.50 -11.03
C PRO A 45 16.04 -31.18 -10.00
N PRO A 46 16.30 -31.36 -8.69
CA PRO A 46 15.31 -31.04 -7.69
C PRO A 46 14.84 -29.62 -7.97
N VAL A 47 13.58 -29.49 -8.41
CA VAL A 47 12.88 -28.21 -8.43
C VAL A 47 12.72 -27.87 -6.98
N SER A 48 13.73 -27.22 -6.43
CA SER A 48 13.65 -26.45 -5.21
C SER A 48 12.47 -25.53 -5.41
N SER A 49 11.35 -25.84 -4.77
CA SER A 49 10.23 -24.93 -4.62
C SER A 49 10.77 -23.70 -3.91
N SER A 50 11.22 -22.71 -4.67
CA SER A 50 11.53 -21.40 -4.13
C SER A 50 10.21 -20.81 -3.69
N THR A 51 9.91 -20.94 -2.40
CA THR A 51 8.89 -20.15 -1.74
C THR A 51 9.19 -18.69 -2.05
N VAL A 52 8.41 -18.09 -2.95
CA VAL A 52 8.47 -16.67 -3.23
C VAL A 52 7.83 -15.98 -2.05
N TYR A 53 8.66 -15.51 -1.12
CA TYR A 53 8.23 -14.60 -0.07
C TYR A 53 7.87 -13.27 -0.73
N VAL A 54 6.58 -13.01 -0.90
CA VAL A 54 6.10 -11.67 -1.24
C VAL A 54 6.30 -10.80 -0.02
N THR A 55 7.36 -9.99 -0.02
CA THR A 55 7.53 -8.94 0.99
C THR A 55 6.38 -7.94 0.87
N PRO A 56 5.62 -7.67 1.94
CA PRO A 56 4.58 -6.65 1.90
C PRO A 56 5.20 -5.30 1.55
N ALA A 57 4.56 -4.56 0.64
CA ALA A 57 5.00 -3.23 0.24
C ALA A 57 5.04 -2.31 1.47
N MET A 58 6.19 -1.68 1.71
CA MET A 58 6.33 -0.71 2.79
C MET A 58 5.41 0.50 2.55
N PRO A 59 4.86 1.11 3.62
CA PRO A 59 4.06 2.33 3.48
C PRO A 59 4.91 3.43 2.85
N ALA A 60 4.52 3.87 1.65
CA ALA A 60 5.21 4.93 0.93
C ALA A 60 4.85 6.29 1.54
N SER A 61 5.85 7.12 1.80
CA SER A 61 5.63 8.53 2.11
C SER A 61 4.96 9.21 0.91
N THR A 62 4.01 10.10 1.18
CA THR A 62 3.32 10.86 0.13
C THR A 62 3.90 12.26 0.07
N THR A 63 4.47 12.63 -1.07
CA THR A 63 4.99 13.97 -1.30
C THR A 63 3.96 14.83 -2.04
N PHE A 64 3.68 16.01 -1.49
CA PHE A 64 2.79 17.01 -2.06
C PHE A 64 3.58 18.23 -2.51
N ALA A 65 3.34 18.67 -3.74
CA ALA A 65 3.78 19.98 -4.18
C ALA A 65 2.88 21.05 -3.55
N ALA A 66 3.49 22.13 -3.06
CA ALA A 66 2.80 23.30 -2.56
C ALA A 66 3.29 24.54 -3.30
N ARG A 67 2.37 25.46 -3.58
CA ARG A 67 2.66 26.74 -4.22
C ARG A 67 2.28 27.86 -3.27
N LEU A 68 3.23 28.74 -3.01
CA LEU A 68 3.08 29.89 -2.13
C LEU A 68 2.93 31.14 -3.01
N TYR A 69 1.79 31.80 -2.87
CA TYR A 69 1.39 32.98 -3.61
C TYR A 69 1.53 34.21 -2.71
N PRO A 70 2.14 35.32 -3.16
CA PRO A 70 2.27 36.52 -2.34
C PRO A 70 0.91 37.06 -1.85
N ALA A 71 0.79 37.28 -0.54
CA ALA A 71 -0.43 37.83 0.08
C ALA A 71 -0.24 39.27 0.59
N ASN A 72 1.00 39.79 0.61
CA ASN A 72 1.30 41.18 1.01
C ASN A 72 2.49 41.77 0.24
N ASP A 73 2.72 43.08 0.39
CA ASP A 73 3.79 43.78 -0.34
C ASP A 73 5.20 43.26 -0.02
N ALA A 74 5.44 42.83 1.21
CA ALA A 74 6.71 42.21 1.60
C ALA A 74 6.97 40.87 0.86
N ALA A 75 5.92 40.13 0.49
CA ALA A 75 6.04 38.89 -0.27
C ALA A 75 6.13 39.10 -1.79
N ARG A 76 5.63 40.23 -2.31
CA ARG A 76 5.58 40.49 -3.76
C ARG A 76 6.94 40.44 -4.43
N VAL A 77 8.00 40.87 -3.74
CA VAL A 77 9.39 40.86 -4.23
C VAL A 77 9.88 39.44 -4.51
N TYR A 78 9.37 38.43 -3.79
CA TYR A 78 9.75 37.03 -3.96
C TYR A 78 8.99 36.31 -5.09
N GLY A 79 7.82 36.85 -5.48
CA GLY A 79 6.95 36.18 -6.45
C GLY A 79 6.40 34.85 -5.95
N MET A 80 6.06 33.97 -6.89
CA MET A 80 5.59 32.62 -6.57
C MET A 80 6.74 31.77 -6.05
N VAL A 81 6.49 31.08 -4.94
CA VAL A 81 7.46 30.19 -4.32
C VAL A 81 6.97 28.75 -4.38
N GLY A 82 7.85 27.84 -4.80
CA GLY A 82 7.61 26.39 -4.74
C GLY A 82 8.01 25.82 -3.38
N ALA A 83 7.16 24.95 -2.83
CA ALA A 83 7.44 24.19 -1.64
C ALA A 83 7.06 22.72 -1.85
N VAL A 84 7.66 21.86 -1.04
CA VAL A 84 7.42 20.42 -1.04
C VAL A 84 7.13 19.99 0.39
N VAL A 85 5.99 19.34 0.57
CA VAL A 85 5.54 18.77 1.84
C VAL A 85 5.52 17.26 1.71
N THR A 86 6.39 16.56 2.41
CA THR A 86 6.34 15.09 2.47
C THR A 86 5.59 14.67 3.72
N ASN A 87 4.61 13.79 3.59
CA ASN A 87 3.85 13.23 4.69
C ASN A 87 4.15 11.74 4.79
N ASP A 88 4.69 11.31 5.93
CA ASP A 88 5.11 9.93 6.13
C ASP A 88 3.98 9.04 6.66
N MET A 89 2.71 9.49 6.54
CA MET A 89 1.47 8.88 7.03
C MET A 89 1.39 8.59 8.53
N ASN A 90 2.48 8.80 9.27
CA ASN A 90 2.59 8.59 10.72
C ASN A 90 2.35 9.89 11.53
N GLY A 91 1.75 10.91 10.92
CA GLY A 91 1.50 12.21 11.56
C GLY A 91 2.72 13.15 11.58
N ARG A 92 3.89 12.68 11.16
CA ARG A 92 5.09 13.47 10.88
C ARG A 92 5.29 13.61 9.37
N GLY A 93 5.99 14.66 8.98
CA GLY A 93 6.32 14.99 7.61
C GLY A 93 7.46 15.99 7.58
N THR A 94 7.97 16.24 6.38
CA THR A 94 9.04 17.22 6.14
C THR A 94 8.56 18.33 5.24
N PHE A 95 9.06 19.54 5.47
CA PHE A 95 8.77 20.72 4.69
C PHE A 95 10.07 21.27 4.10
N THR A 96 10.05 21.54 2.79
CA THR A 96 11.17 22.21 2.12
C THR A 96 10.68 23.27 1.15
N THR A 97 11.39 24.40 1.10
CA THR A 97 11.13 25.46 0.11
C THR A 97 12.40 26.26 -0.14
N ASN A 98 12.49 26.95 -1.28
CA ASN A 98 13.56 27.89 -1.57
C ASN A 98 12.97 29.27 -1.83
N ILE A 99 13.40 30.27 -1.05
CA ILE A 99 12.93 31.65 -1.16
C ILE A 99 14.14 32.55 -1.22
N ASN A 100 14.24 33.36 -2.28
CA ASN A 100 15.34 34.32 -2.45
C ASN A 100 16.73 33.69 -2.30
N GLY A 101 16.91 32.51 -2.90
CA GLY A 101 18.17 31.76 -2.86
C GLY A 101 18.47 31.06 -1.53
N GLU A 102 17.59 31.16 -0.52
CA GLU A 102 17.74 30.46 0.75
C GLU A 102 16.83 29.24 0.82
N SER A 103 17.42 28.10 1.14
CA SER A 103 16.71 26.85 1.39
C SER A 103 16.20 26.81 2.82
N PHE A 104 14.90 26.61 2.97
CA PHE A 104 14.23 26.37 4.25
C PHE A 104 13.92 24.88 4.35
N ASN A 105 14.29 24.27 5.47
CA ASN A 105 14.00 22.87 5.77
C ASN A 105 13.43 22.76 7.20
N GLY A 106 12.44 21.90 7.37
CA GLY A 106 11.96 21.55 8.70
C GLY A 106 10.86 20.51 8.67
N GLU A 107 9.98 20.56 9.66
CA GLU A 107 8.97 19.53 9.91
C GLU A 107 7.56 20.01 9.56
N ALA A 108 6.75 19.08 9.06
CA ALA A 108 5.32 19.24 8.85
C ALA A 108 4.57 18.22 9.71
N THR A 109 3.62 18.68 10.50
CA THR A 109 2.89 17.84 11.46
C THR A 109 1.40 18.05 11.29
N ARG A 110 0.64 16.96 11.24
CA ARG A 110 -0.83 17.04 11.32
C ARG A 110 -1.25 17.19 12.79
N ILE A 111 -2.19 18.08 13.05
CA ILE A 111 -2.75 18.23 14.40
C ILE A 111 -3.65 17.01 14.66
N ALA A 112 -3.22 16.15 15.57
CA ALA A 112 -3.96 14.94 15.92
C ALA A 112 -5.33 15.31 16.50
N GLY A 113 -6.38 14.60 16.07
CA GLY A 113 -7.76 14.84 16.53
C GLY A 113 -8.48 16.02 15.88
N SER A 114 -7.86 16.75 14.94
CA SER A 114 -8.57 17.79 14.18
C SER A 114 -9.55 17.16 13.17
N PRO A 115 -10.86 17.48 13.23
CA PRO A 115 -11.83 16.97 12.27
C PRO A 115 -11.58 17.51 10.85
N VAL A 116 -10.84 18.61 10.73
CA VAL A 116 -10.63 19.35 9.49
C VAL A 116 -9.28 19.04 8.81
N ARG A 117 -8.54 18.02 9.29
CA ARG A 117 -7.20 17.64 8.78
C ARG A 117 -6.25 18.86 8.72
N GLU A 118 -6.22 19.63 9.80
CA GLU A 118 -5.32 20.78 9.97
C GLU A 118 -3.89 20.33 10.32
N GLY A 119 -2.89 21.11 9.93
CA GLY A 119 -1.50 20.88 10.20
C GLY A 119 -0.66 22.16 10.23
N VAL A 120 0.56 22.02 10.73
CA VAL A 120 1.58 23.06 10.75
C VAL A 120 2.81 22.59 10.00
N ALA A 121 3.47 23.49 9.30
CA ALA A 121 4.75 23.24 8.66
C ALA A 121 5.71 24.39 8.98
N ASN A 122 6.83 24.09 9.61
CA ASN A 122 7.83 25.09 9.97
C ASN A 122 9.16 24.73 9.32
N GLY A 123 9.90 25.74 8.88
CA GLY A 123 11.21 25.57 8.28
C GLY A 123 12.19 26.62 8.78
N SER A 124 13.44 26.21 8.97
CA SER A 124 14.55 27.10 9.25
C SER A 124 15.41 27.23 8.00
N GLY A 125 15.80 28.46 7.69
CA GLY A 125 16.65 28.80 6.57
C GLY A 125 18.13 28.71 6.93
N SER A 126 18.99 28.47 5.93
CA SER A 126 20.43 28.39 6.12
C SER A 126 21.09 29.69 6.58
N ARG A 127 20.40 30.84 6.47
CA ARG A 127 20.89 32.16 6.89
C ARG A 127 20.24 32.63 8.20
N GLY A 128 19.56 31.74 8.93
CA GLY A 128 18.90 32.05 10.21
C GLY A 128 17.49 32.65 10.07
N SER A 129 16.96 32.75 8.86
CA SER A 129 15.53 33.07 8.64
C SER A 129 14.66 31.88 9.05
N TYR A 130 13.38 32.10 9.29
CA TYR A 130 12.41 31.02 9.50
C TYR A 130 11.12 31.29 8.73
N ILE A 131 10.39 30.21 8.46
CA ILE A 131 9.06 30.23 7.87
C ILE A 131 8.13 29.38 8.72
N SER A 132 6.93 29.89 8.98
CA SER A 132 5.87 29.16 9.66
C SER A 132 4.61 29.15 8.81
N CYS A 133 4.07 27.95 8.58
CA CYS A 133 2.91 27.71 7.78
C CYS A 133 1.83 27.00 8.59
N ARG A 134 0.58 27.42 8.43
CA ARG A 134 -0.60 26.68 8.86
C ARG A 134 -1.38 26.26 7.64
N TYR A 135 -1.84 25.01 7.64
CA TYR A 135 -2.57 24.47 6.50
C TYR A 135 -3.70 23.56 6.93
N GLN A 136 -4.68 23.46 6.05
CA GLN A 136 -5.82 22.59 6.18
C GLN A 136 -5.94 21.77 4.90
N MET A 137 -6.03 20.44 5.06
CA MET A 137 -6.24 19.54 3.93
C MET A 137 -7.74 19.40 3.66
N ASN A 138 -8.16 19.82 2.47
CA ASN A 138 -9.55 19.65 2.00
C ASN A 138 -9.79 18.24 1.44
N SER A 139 -8.75 17.59 0.91
CA SER A 139 -8.77 16.19 0.45
C SER A 139 -7.55 15.42 0.96
N SER A 140 -7.33 14.19 0.48
CA SER A 140 -6.10 13.43 0.79
C SER A 140 -4.83 14.06 0.20
N THR A 141 -4.96 14.82 -0.89
CA THR A 141 -3.83 15.37 -1.67
C THR A 141 -3.88 16.88 -1.88
N MET A 142 -5.00 17.53 -1.56
CA MET A 142 -5.21 18.96 -1.79
C MET A 142 -5.58 19.68 -0.50
N GLY A 143 -5.09 20.91 -0.37
CA GLY A 143 -5.32 21.75 0.79
C GLY A 143 -4.97 23.21 0.52
N THR A 144 -5.24 24.04 1.51
CA THR A 144 -4.94 25.47 1.50
C THR A 144 -4.36 25.88 2.84
N GLY A 145 -3.60 26.95 2.86
CA GLY A 145 -2.96 27.43 4.07
C GLY A 145 -2.38 28.83 3.91
N GLU A 146 -1.68 29.27 4.94
CA GLU A 146 -1.00 30.55 5.00
C GLU A 146 0.40 30.33 5.58
N CYS A 147 1.39 31.01 5.01
CA CYS A 147 2.78 30.96 5.41
C CYS A 147 3.31 32.36 5.71
N LYS A 148 4.10 32.49 6.76
CA LYS A 148 4.74 33.74 7.17
C LYS A 148 6.24 33.54 7.35
N LEU A 149 7.03 34.40 6.72
CA LEU A 149 8.48 34.48 6.93
C LEU A 149 8.82 35.36 8.13
N SER A 150 10.02 35.17 8.66
CA SER A 150 10.62 35.96 9.73
C SER A 150 10.65 37.47 9.47
N ASN A 151 10.72 37.89 8.20
CA ASN A 151 10.69 39.29 7.78
C ASN A 151 9.29 39.89 7.61
N GLY A 152 8.22 39.13 7.89
CA GLY A 152 6.84 39.57 7.75
C GLY A 152 6.22 39.37 6.37
N ALA A 153 6.94 38.79 5.40
CA ALA A 153 6.34 38.36 4.14
C ALA A 153 5.30 37.26 4.38
N GLN A 154 4.12 37.43 3.79
CA GLN A 154 2.97 36.53 3.94
C GLN A 154 2.61 35.92 2.59
N PHE A 155 2.33 34.62 2.59
CA PHE A 155 1.99 33.86 1.40
C PHE A 155 0.77 33.00 1.64
N THR A 156 -0.19 33.05 0.72
CA THR A 156 -1.25 32.06 0.65
C THR A 156 -0.68 30.78 0.03
N MET A 157 -0.84 29.66 0.72
CA MET A 157 -0.32 28.37 0.32
C MET A 157 -1.43 27.51 -0.28
N HIS A 158 -1.16 26.94 -1.45
CA HIS A 158 -2.00 25.92 -2.07
C HIS A 158 -1.23 24.61 -2.09
N VAL A 159 -1.76 23.59 -1.42
CA VAL A 159 -1.20 22.24 -1.37
C VAL A 159 -1.94 21.38 -2.38
N GLY A 160 -1.20 20.62 -3.18
CA GLY A 160 -1.77 19.73 -4.19
C GLY A 160 -1.42 20.17 -5.60
N GLY A 161 -1.08 19.17 -6.41
CA GLY A 161 -0.69 19.24 -7.81
C GLY A 161 -0.56 17.84 -8.36
#